data_AF-A0A2M7TCD8-F1
#
_entry.id   AF-A0A2M7TCD8-F1
#
_cell.length_a   1.000
_cell.length_b   1.000
_cell.length_c   1.000
_cell.angle_alpha   90.00
_cell.angle_beta   90.00
_cell.angle_gamma   90.00
#
_symmetry.space_group_name_H-M   'P 1'
#
loop_
_entity.id
_entity.type
_entity.pdbx_description
1 polymer ?
#
loop_
_entity_poly.entity_id
_entity_poly.type
_entity_poly.pdbx_seq_one_letter_code
_entity_poly.pdbx_strand_id
1 'polypeptide(L)'
;MSGKERVFHTEKMFTPTGSGKKLKIPMIIKLTTDEQKLVEHAKKAIVRYNKMRRNKESIDTLYAFLLSDSGKIYDGVCFESNISQATICGERHAIANMVLEEAYKSKIKCIVVADPVPTVQKNSTPPCGTCMQYLRHENGWIFPAMEKYHIKDLYPHPYEPIEGLWD
;
A
#
# COMPACT_ATOMS: atom_id res chain seq x y z
N MET A 1 -7.09 34.43 19.89
CA MET A 1 -5.70 34.64 19.42
C MET A 1 -4.84 33.62 20.14
N SER A 2 -4.75 32.39 19.63
CA SER A 2 -3.72 31.88 18.71
C SER A 2 -2.31 31.87 19.31
N GLY A 3 -2.00 30.83 20.10
CA GLY A 3 -0.62 30.45 20.39
C GLY A 3 -0.08 29.61 19.24
N LYS A 4 0.77 30.20 18.40
CA LYS A 4 1.46 29.55 17.28
C LYS A 4 2.62 28.67 17.75
N GLU A 5 2.72 27.51 17.09
CA GLU A 5 3.90 26.81 16.55
C GLU A 5 5.15 26.60 17.42
N ARG A 6 5.49 25.32 17.57
CA ARG A 6 6.87 24.84 17.42
C ARG A 6 6.86 23.60 16.53
N VAL A 7 7.17 23.77 15.25
CA VAL A 7 7.48 22.67 14.34
C VAL A 7 8.95 22.83 13.96
N PHE A 8 9.76 21.87 14.40
CA PHE A 8 11.21 21.88 14.25
C PHE A 8 11.60 21.91 12.78
N HIS A 9 12.21 23.03 12.35
CA HIS A 9 13.03 23.11 11.15
C HIS A 9 14.38 22.45 11.43
N THR A 10 14.74 21.43 10.67
CA THR A 10 16.15 21.02 10.52
C THR A 10 16.53 21.10 9.06
N GLU A 11 16.65 22.32 8.54
CA GLU A 11 17.58 22.60 7.46
C GLU A 11 18.98 22.75 8.07
N LYS A 12 19.85 21.74 7.86
CA LYS A 12 21.29 21.94 7.61
C LYS A 12 22.05 20.60 7.46
N MET A 13 23.04 20.68 6.57
CA MET A 13 24.23 19.81 6.41
C MET A 13 24.13 18.67 5.39
N PHE A 14 24.48 18.96 4.14
CA PHE A 14 25.64 18.32 3.51
C PHE A 14 26.07 19.12 2.27
N THR A 15 27.28 19.67 2.25
CA THR A 15 27.93 20.15 1.02
C THR A 15 28.62 18.94 0.37
N PRO A 16 28.20 18.46 -0.81
CA PRO A 16 28.92 17.39 -1.48
C PRO A 16 30.03 17.99 -2.35
N THR A 17 31.28 17.82 -1.93
CA THR A 17 32.42 17.81 -2.83
C THR A 17 32.39 16.47 -3.59
N GLY A 18 31.88 16.47 -4.81
CA GLY A 18 31.88 15.25 -5.62
C GLY A 18 30.97 15.32 -6.84
N SER A 19 31.57 15.06 -8.00
CA SER A 19 31.00 15.11 -9.33
C SER A 19 29.68 14.35 -9.52
N GLY A 20 28.67 15.07 -10.03
CA GLY A 20 27.81 14.59 -11.11
C GLY A 20 26.84 13.45 -10.81
N LYS A 21 25.74 13.76 -10.12
CA LYS A 21 24.37 13.31 -10.44
C LYS A 21 23.40 14.11 -9.58
N LYS A 22 22.61 15.01 -10.18
CA LYS A 22 21.57 15.78 -9.49
C LYS A 22 20.60 14.80 -8.83
N LEU A 23 20.63 14.74 -7.50
CA LEU A 23 19.67 14.00 -6.70
C LEU A 23 18.29 14.65 -6.92
N LYS A 24 17.35 13.94 -7.56
CA LYS A 24 15.97 14.43 -7.72
C LYS A 24 15.35 14.54 -6.32
N ILE A 25 14.97 15.75 -5.95
CA ILE A 25 14.25 16.09 -4.72
C ILE A 25 12.93 15.28 -4.70
N PRO A 26 12.52 14.67 -3.57
CA PRO A 26 11.26 13.93 -3.51
C PRO A 26 10.10 14.86 -3.84
N MET A 27 9.31 14.51 -4.86
CA MET A 27 8.05 15.19 -5.16
C MET A 27 7.14 15.14 -3.92
N ILE A 28 6.66 16.29 -3.48
CA ILE A 28 5.53 16.38 -2.56
C ILE A 28 4.31 15.91 -3.36
N ILE A 29 3.95 14.63 -3.26
CA ILE A 29 2.74 14.12 -3.89
C ILE A 29 1.52 14.68 -3.16
N LYS A 30 0.63 15.29 -3.93
CA LYS A 30 -0.66 15.77 -3.47
C LYS A 30 -1.67 14.62 -3.55
N LEU A 31 -1.99 14.04 -2.39
CA LEU A 31 -3.04 13.04 -2.26
C LEU A 31 -4.44 13.68 -2.41
N THR A 32 -5.36 12.97 -3.06
CA THR A 32 -6.80 13.29 -3.05
C THR A 32 -7.38 13.11 -1.64
N THR A 33 -8.57 13.64 -1.40
CA THR A 33 -9.27 13.49 -0.11
C THR A 33 -9.49 12.02 0.26
N ASP A 34 -9.81 11.18 -0.71
CA ASP A 34 -10.04 9.76 -0.51
C ASP A 34 -8.76 9.00 -0.20
N GLU A 35 -7.66 9.33 -0.89
CA GLU A 35 -6.35 8.75 -0.61
C GLU A 35 -5.84 9.17 0.78
N GLN A 36 -6.05 10.43 1.17
CA GLN A 36 -5.74 10.90 2.53
C GLN A 36 -6.57 10.16 3.58
N LYS A 37 -7.87 9.98 3.34
CA LYS A 37 -8.76 9.21 4.23
C LYS A 37 -8.23 7.78 4.41
N LEU A 38 -7.85 7.11 3.32
CA LEU A 38 -7.32 5.75 3.36
C LEU A 38 -5.97 5.67 4.10
N VAL A 39 -5.05 6.61 3.85
CA VAL A 39 -3.75 6.67 4.53
C VAL A 39 -3.90 6.91 6.03
N GLU A 40 -4.78 7.83 6.44
CA GLU A 40 -5.02 8.11 7.86
C GLU A 40 -5.69 6.93 8.58
N HIS A 41 -6.57 6.18 7.89
CA HIS A 41 -7.08 4.91 8.39
C HIS A 41 -5.95 3.89 8.57
N ALA A 42 -5.14 3.67 7.53
CA ALA A 42 -4.03 2.72 7.52
C ALA A 42 -3.07 2.96 8.70
N LYS A 43 -2.65 4.21 8.92
CA LYS A 43 -1.76 4.58 10.06
C LYS A 43 -2.32 4.13 11.40
N LYS A 44 -3.62 4.35 11.65
CA LYS A 44 -4.29 3.98 12.90
C LYS A 44 -4.44 2.46 13.02
N ALA A 45 -4.84 1.81 11.93
CA ALA A 45 -5.08 0.38 11.89
C ALA A 45 -3.79 -0.43 12.10
N ILE A 46 -2.68 -0.05 11.46
CA ILE A 46 -1.37 -0.71 11.62
C ILE A 46 -0.94 -0.71 13.09
N VAL A 47 -1.00 0.44 13.76
CA VAL A 47 -0.62 0.55 15.18
C VAL A 47 -1.51 -0.34 16.05
N ARG A 48 -2.82 -0.37 15.77
CA ARG A 48 -3.77 -1.22 16.49
C ARG A 48 -3.45 -2.71 16.28
N TYR A 49 -3.30 -3.16 15.04
CA TYR A 49 -3.09 -4.57 14.72
C TYR A 49 -1.74 -5.09 15.21
N ASN A 50 -0.66 -4.32 15.04
CA ASN A 50 0.65 -4.72 15.56
C ASN A 50 0.65 -4.81 17.10
N LYS A 51 -0.04 -3.91 17.81
CA LYS A 51 -0.24 -4.06 19.27
C LYS A 51 -0.97 -5.36 19.61
N MET A 52 -2.06 -5.67 18.92
CA MET A 52 -2.83 -6.92 19.14
C MET A 52 -1.98 -8.17 18.88
N ARG A 53 -1.15 -8.17 17.82
CA ARG A 53 -0.26 -9.27 17.46
C ARG A 53 0.84 -9.46 18.49
N ARG A 54 1.53 -8.39 18.87
CA ARG A 54 2.60 -8.44 19.89
C ARG A 54 2.08 -8.89 21.26
N ASN A 55 0.87 -8.49 21.65
CA ASN A 55 0.22 -8.97 22.88
C ASN A 55 -0.08 -10.49 22.86
N LYS A 56 -0.02 -11.12 21.69
CA LYS A 56 -0.16 -12.57 21.48
C LYS A 56 1.15 -13.20 20.99
N GLU A 57 2.29 -12.59 21.33
CA GLU A 57 3.64 -13.06 20.99
C GLU A 57 3.89 -13.24 19.47
N SER A 58 3.08 -12.59 18.64
CA SER A 58 3.22 -12.59 17.19
C SER A 58 4.03 -11.39 16.71
N ILE A 59 4.71 -11.53 15.58
CA ILE A 59 5.50 -10.46 14.95
C ILE A 59 4.63 -9.52 14.11
N ASP A 60 5.15 -8.32 13.86
CA ASP A 60 4.59 -7.40 12.87
C ASP A 60 4.58 -8.04 11.48
N THR A 61 3.65 -7.64 10.63
CA THR A 61 3.47 -8.22 9.30
C THR A 61 3.03 -7.18 8.27
N LEU A 62 2.98 -7.58 7.00
CA LEU A 62 2.48 -6.80 5.88
C LEU A 62 0.96 -6.64 5.95
N TYR A 63 0.49 -5.41 5.70
CA TYR A 63 -0.92 -5.06 5.61
C TYR A 63 -1.23 -4.42 4.27
N ALA A 64 -2.50 -4.52 3.87
CA ALA A 64 -3.06 -3.70 2.82
C ALA A 64 -4.40 -3.12 3.26
N PHE A 65 -4.73 -1.94 2.74
CA PHE A 65 -5.97 -1.23 3.04
C PHE A 65 -6.57 -0.77 1.73
N LEU A 66 -7.78 -1.20 1.44
CA LEU A 66 -8.46 -1.00 0.17
C LEU A 66 -9.65 -0.06 0.38
N LEU A 67 -9.76 0.98 -0.45
CA LEU A 67 -10.96 1.81 -0.56
C LEU A 67 -11.73 1.37 -1.80
N SER A 68 -13.01 1.02 -1.65
CA SER A 68 -13.89 0.70 -2.79
C SER A 68 -14.51 1.95 -3.40
N ASP A 69 -15.10 1.83 -4.59
CA ASP A 69 -15.84 2.89 -5.26
C ASP A 69 -17.10 3.33 -4.49
N SER A 70 -17.68 2.43 -3.68
CA SER A 70 -18.73 2.74 -2.72
C SER A 70 -18.26 3.56 -1.50
N GLY A 71 -16.95 3.74 -1.34
CA GLY A 71 -16.33 4.56 -0.30
C GLY A 71 -16.07 3.84 1.03
N LYS A 72 -16.25 2.52 1.07
CA LYS A 72 -15.93 1.64 2.21
C LYS A 72 -14.44 1.25 2.20
N ILE A 73 -13.90 1.01 3.40
CA ILE A 73 -12.49 0.61 3.57
C ILE A 73 -12.43 -0.85 4.06
N TYR A 74 -11.58 -1.64 3.42
CA TYR A 74 -11.34 -3.04 3.72
C TYR A 74 -9.89 -3.26 4.12
N ASP A 75 -9.71 -3.81 5.31
CA ASP A 75 -8.40 -4.14 5.86
C ASP A 75 -8.00 -5.55 5.42
N GLY A 76 -6.74 -5.71 5.09
CA GLY A 76 -6.13 -6.99 4.73
C GLY A 76 -4.81 -7.16 5.46
N VAL A 77 -4.53 -8.39 5.87
CA VAL A 77 -3.28 -8.80 6.51
C VAL A 77 -2.69 -9.98 5.75
N CYS A 78 -1.37 -10.01 5.64
CA CYS A 78 -0.65 -11.16 5.11
C CYS A 78 -0.88 -12.40 6.00
N PHE A 79 -1.30 -13.49 5.38
CA PHE A 79 -1.33 -14.81 6.00
C PHE A 79 -0.13 -15.61 5.52
N GLU A 80 0.89 -15.65 6.37
CA GLU A 80 2.13 -16.40 6.14
C GLU A 80 1.92 -17.84 6.61
N SER A 81 1.68 -18.73 5.66
CA SER A 81 1.51 -20.16 5.93
C SER A 81 2.88 -20.85 5.97
N ASN A 82 2.95 -22.01 6.62
CA ASN A 82 4.14 -22.88 6.59
C ASN A 82 4.37 -23.55 5.21
N ILE A 83 3.39 -23.45 4.31
CA ILE A 83 3.49 -23.80 2.89
C ILE A 83 3.59 -22.48 2.12
N SER A 84 4.77 -22.16 1.59
CA SER A 84 5.04 -20.85 0.97
C SER A 84 4.09 -20.52 -0.19
N GLN A 85 3.65 -21.55 -0.93
CA GLN A 85 2.72 -21.41 -2.05
C GLN A 85 1.29 -21.03 -1.60
N ALA A 86 0.93 -21.29 -0.34
CA ALA A 86 -0.36 -20.97 0.22
C ALA A 86 -0.39 -19.60 0.95
N THR A 87 0.71 -18.84 0.92
CA THR A 87 0.77 -17.50 1.49
C THR A 87 -0.19 -16.56 0.76
N ILE A 88 -1.03 -15.85 1.53
CA ILE A 88 -1.96 -14.85 1.02
C ILE A 88 -1.46 -13.46 1.42
N CYS A 89 -1.19 -12.60 0.44
CA CYS A 89 -0.74 -11.24 0.71
C CYS A 89 -1.90 -10.38 1.24
N GLY A 90 -1.56 -9.28 1.93
CA GLY A 90 -2.55 -8.36 2.49
C GLY A 90 -3.54 -7.83 1.44
N GLU A 91 -3.08 -7.57 0.21
CA GLU A 91 -3.92 -7.08 -0.88
C GLU A 91 -5.00 -8.08 -1.25
N ARG A 92 -4.63 -9.36 -1.45
CA ARG A 92 -5.58 -10.44 -1.76
C ARG A 92 -6.60 -10.62 -0.65
N HIS A 93 -6.18 -10.49 0.60
CA HIS A 93 -7.09 -10.55 1.74
C HIS A 93 -8.05 -9.34 1.77
N ALA A 94 -7.57 -8.11 1.56
CA ALA A 94 -8.43 -6.93 1.48
C ALA A 94 -9.46 -7.03 0.34
N ILE A 95 -9.05 -7.53 -0.83
CA ILE A 95 -9.94 -7.79 -1.97
C ILE A 95 -10.99 -8.86 -1.62
N ALA A 96 -10.58 -9.96 -0.98
CA ALA A 96 -11.51 -11.00 -0.57
C ALA A 96 -12.57 -10.46 0.41
N ASN A 97 -12.18 -9.60 1.36
CA ASN A 97 -13.11 -8.95 2.27
C ASN A 97 -14.07 -8.00 1.53
N MET A 98 -13.59 -7.22 0.56
CA MET A 98 -14.44 -6.39 -0.29
C MET A 98 -15.44 -7.24 -1.08
N VAL A 99 -14.98 -8.30 -1.77
CA VAL A 99 -15.83 -9.18 -2.57
C VAL A 99 -16.86 -9.90 -1.70
N LEU A 100 -16.51 -10.29 -0.48
CA LEU A 100 -17.44 -10.91 0.46
C LEU A 100 -18.63 -9.99 0.80
N GLU A 101 -18.37 -8.68 0.95
CA GLU A 101 -19.40 -7.71 1.33
C GLU A 101 -20.11 -7.04 0.15
N GLU A 102 -19.39 -6.79 -0.94
CA GLU A 102 -19.86 -5.99 -2.09
C GLU A 102 -20.05 -6.82 -3.37
N ALA A 103 -19.77 -8.14 -3.31
CA ALA A 103 -19.79 -9.09 -4.42
C ALA A 103 -18.80 -8.76 -5.55
N TYR A 104 -18.66 -9.64 -6.54
CA TYR A 104 -17.71 -9.52 -7.65
C TYR A 104 -17.95 -8.34 -8.61
N LYS A 105 -18.98 -7.51 -8.39
CA LYS A 105 -19.26 -6.31 -9.18
C LYS A 105 -18.63 -5.03 -8.59
N SER A 106 -18.15 -5.10 -7.35
CA SER A 106 -17.50 -3.98 -6.65
C SER A 106 -16.22 -3.53 -7.34
N LYS A 107 -15.88 -2.25 -7.20
CA LYS A 107 -14.62 -1.72 -7.76
C LYS A 107 -13.67 -1.17 -6.71
N ILE A 108 -12.38 -1.36 -6.93
CA ILE A 108 -11.29 -0.82 -6.10
C ILE A 108 -10.94 0.60 -6.54
N LYS A 109 -11.21 1.56 -5.67
CA LYS A 109 -10.86 2.96 -5.92
C LYS A 109 -9.38 3.25 -5.69
N CYS A 110 -8.82 2.74 -4.60
CA CYS A 110 -7.38 2.80 -4.32
C CYS A 110 -7.01 1.80 -3.21
N ILE A 111 -5.72 1.50 -3.09
CA ILE A 111 -5.20 0.63 -2.05
C ILE A 111 -3.84 1.13 -1.57
N VAL A 112 -3.57 0.95 -0.28
CA VAL A 112 -2.30 1.24 0.38
C VAL A 112 -1.72 -0.08 0.87
N VAL A 113 -0.46 -0.33 0.54
CA VAL A 113 0.32 -1.45 1.10
C VAL A 113 1.30 -0.89 2.12
N ALA A 114 1.37 -1.53 3.28
CA ALA A 114 2.24 -1.12 4.37
C ALA A 114 3.03 -2.31 4.91
N ASP A 115 4.36 -2.18 4.87
CA ASP A 115 5.31 -3.16 5.34
C ASP A 115 5.94 -2.74 6.67
N PRO A 116 6.16 -3.69 7.60
CA PRO A 116 6.83 -3.40 8.85
C PRO A 116 8.33 -3.31 8.59
N VAL A 117 8.89 -2.12 8.74
CA VAL A 117 10.33 -1.88 8.61
C VAL A 117 10.92 -1.29 9.88
N PRO A 118 12.11 -1.75 10.32
CA PRO A 118 12.74 -1.25 11.54
C PRO A 118 13.20 0.21 11.43
N THR A 119 13.41 0.69 10.20
CA THR A 119 13.79 2.07 9.88
C THR A 119 13.02 2.56 8.66
N VAL A 120 12.89 3.88 8.51
CA VAL A 120 12.27 4.48 7.32
C VAL A 120 13.09 4.09 6.09
N GLN A 121 12.46 3.34 5.20
CA GLN A 121 13.07 2.90 3.95
C GLN A 121 12.97 3.97 2.86
N LYS A 122 13.95 3.98 1.95
CA LYS A 122 13.99 4.93 0.83
C LYS A 122 12.91 4.66 -0.22
N ASN A 123 12.60 3.39 -0.46
CA ASN A 123 11.62 2.91 -1.44
C ASN A 123 10.60 2.04 -0.71
N SER A 124 9.35 2.06 -1.15
CA SER A 124 8.30 1.17 -0.62
C SER A 124 8.38 -0.24 -1.23
N THR A 125 7.89 -1.23 -0.50
CA THR A 125 7.69 -2.60 -1.02
C THR A 125 6.54 -2.61 -2.05
N PRO A 126 6.79 -2.92 -3.34
CA PRO A 126 5.73 -3.03 -4.33
C PRO A 126 4.91 -4.32 -4.14
N PRO A 127 3.65 -4.37 -4.60
CA PRO A 127 2.85 -5.58 -4.65
C PRO A 127 3.55 -6.70 -5.42
N CYS A 128 3.37 -7.95 -5.00
CA CYS A 128 3.92 -9.09 -5.72
C CYS A 128 3.16 -9.36 -7.04
N GLY A 129 3.75 -10.16 -7.94
CA GLY A 129 3.15 -10.50 -9.25
C GLY A 129 1.73 -11.05 -9.17
N THR A 130 1.44 -11.91 -8.19
CA THR A 130 0.09 -12.45 -7.98
C THR A 130 -0.89 -11.35 -7.58
N CYS A 131 -0.51 -10.47 -6.65
CA CYS A 131 -1.35 -9.34 -6.28
C CYS A 131 -1.61 -8.45 -7.48
N MET A 132 -0.58 -8.12 -8.27
CA MET A 132 -0.75 -7.31 -9.49
C MET A 132 -1.77 -7.91 -10.47
N GLN A 133 -1.86 -9.23 -10.60
CA GLN A 133 -2.85 -9.89 -11.45
C GLN A 133 -4.30 -9.67 -10.97
N TYR A 134 -4.57 -9.83 -9.66
CA TYR A 134 -5.90 -9.56 -9.08
C TYR A 134 -6.29 -8.08 -9.17
N LEU A 135 -5.28 -7.23 -9.13
CA LEU A 135 -5.39 -5.79 -9.05
C LEU A 135 -5.49 -5.11 -10.41
N ARG A 136 -5.18 -5.82 -11.50
CA ARG A 136 -5.27 -5.32 -12.89
C ARG A 136 -6.66 -4.80 -13.26
N HIS A 137 -7.71 -5.32 -12.66
CA HIS A 137 -9.08 -4.93 -13.01
C HIS A 137 -9.40 -3.45 -12.69
N GLU A 138 -8.49 -2.72 -12.02
CA GLU A 138 -8.77 -1.42 -11.40
C GLU A 138 -7.69 -0.35 -11.68
N ASN A 139 -8.13 0.85 -12.07
CA ASN A 139 -7.26 1.93 -12.54
C ASN A 139 -6.91 2.94 -11.42
N GLY A 140 -5.78 2.76 -10.72
CA GLY A 140 -5.12 3.83 -9.93
C GLY A 140 -4.50 3.39 -8.60
N TRP A 141 -3.19 3.61 -8.41
CA TRP A 141 -2.42 3.14 -7.25
C TRP A 141 -1.60 4.26 -6.59
N ILE A 142 -1.41 4.21 -5.26
CA ILE A 142 -0.50 5.10 -4.50
C ILE A 142 0.29 4.33 -3.42
N PHE A 143 1.61 4.53 -3.37
CA PHE A 143 2.54 3.97 -2.36
C PHE A 143 3.32 5.08 -1.60
N PRO A 144 3.86 4.85 -0.37
CA PRO A 144 4.39 5.91 0.49
C PRO A 144 5.93 6.05 0.57
N ALA A 145 6.67 5.66 -0.47
CA ALA A 145 7.75 6.49 -1.01
C ALA A 145 7.19 6.98 -2.33
N MET A 146 6.70 8.22 -2.36
CA MET A 146 5.55 8.53 -3.20
C MET A 146 5.91 8.56 -4.69
N GLU A 147 5.79 7.39 -5.32
CA GLU A 147 5.81 7.13 -6.73
C GLU A 147 4.41 6.63 -7.11
N LYS A 148 3.73 7.41 -7.95
CA LYS A 148 2.41 7.06 -8.47
C LYS A 148 2.62 6.24 -9.72
N TYR A 149 2.07 5.03 -9.71
CA TYR A 149 2.11 4.14 -10.86
C TYR A 149 0.67 3.88 -11.31
N HIS A 150 0.44 3.86 -12.62
CA HIS A 150 -0.70 3.12 -13.14
C HIS A 150 -0.33 1.64 -13.20
N ILE A 151 -1.32 0.75 -13.05
CA ILE A 151 -1.05 -0.70 -13.09
C ILE A 151 -0.35 -1.13 -14.39
N LYS A 152 -0.66 -0.47 -15.51
CA LYS A 152 0.02 -0.62 -16.80
C LYS A 152 1.51 -0.29 -16.77
N ASP A 153 1.98 0.51 -15.82
CA ASP A 153 3.39 0.90 -15.69
C ASP A 153 4.19 -0.19 -14.95
N LEU A 154 3.55 -0.93 -14.04
CA LEU A 154 4.15 -2.02 -13.29
C LEU A 154 4.00 -3.38 -13.99
N TYR A 155 2.93 -3.52 -14.78
CA TYR A 155 2.60 -4.75 -15.48
C TYR A 155 2.13 -4.44 -16.91
N PRO A 156 3.08 -4.07 -17.81
CA PRO A 156 2.76 -3.55 -19.13
C PRO A 156 2.21 -4.59 -20.12
N HIS A 157 2.48 -5.88 -19.88
CA HIS A 157 2.01 -6.99 -20.70
C HIS A 157 1.28 -8.00 -19.84
N PRO A 158 0.04 -7.68 -19.43
CA PRO A 158 -0.70 -8.55 -18.54
C PRO A 158 -1.14 -9.84 -19.21
N TYR A 159 -1.18 -10.93 -18.43
CA TYR A 159 -1.77 -12.18 -18.89
C TYR A 159 -3.29 -12.03 -19.03
N GLU A 160 -3.82 -12.14 -20.24
CA GLU A 160 -5.25 -12.18 -20.51
C GLU A 160 -5.77 -13.62 -20.37
N PRO A 161 -6.77 -13.87 -19.51
CA PRO A 161 -7.39 -15.19 -19.42
C PRO A 161 -7.95 -15.60 -20.78
N ILE A 162 -7.62 -16.82 -21.21
CA ILE A 162 -8.24 -17.45 -22.38
C ILE A 162 -9.51 -18.14 -21.89
N GLU A 163 -10.65 -17.76 -22.46
CA GLU A 163 -11.96 -18.36 -22.16
C GLU A 163 -11.89 -19.88 -22.39
N GLY A 164 -12.28 -20.68 -21.39
CA GLY A 164 -12.27 -22.15 -21.46
C GLY A 164 -10.91 -22.83 -21.26
N LEU A 165 -9.85 -22.12 -20.85
CA LEU A 165 -8.55 -22.74 -20.56
C LEU A 165 -8.49 -23.43 -19.18
N TRP A 166 -9.34 -23.00 -18.24
CA TRP A 166 -9.32 -23.46 -16.85
C TRP A 166 -10.71 -23.82 -16.30
N ASP A 167 -11.67 -24.05 -17.21
CA ASP A 167 -13.04 -24.50 -16.94
C ASP A 167 -13.23 -25.92 -17.51
#